data_AF-A0A962T2B1-F1
#
_entry.id   AF-A0A962T2B1-F1
#
_cell.length_a   1.000
_cell.length_b   1.000
_cell.length_c   1.000
_cell.angle_alpha   90.00
_cell.angle_beta   90.00
_cell.angle_gamma   90.00
#
_symmetry.space_group_name_H-M   'P 1'
#
loop_
_entity.id
_entity.type
_entity.pdbx_description
1 polymer ?
#
loop_
_entity_poly.entity_id
_entity_poly.type
_entity_poly.pdbx_seq_one_letter_code
_entity_poly.pdbx_strand_id
1 'polypeptide(L)'
;CEFCLSALDRKVWSFPLEPFLAELERLYQRGVRHFKFVDRTFNVDVRAGARILDFFLERLDAGLFLHFELIPDHLPDALKSRIARFPAGALQFEIGIQTFNPVVQARISRRQNNRKTEENLTWLRQQTGVYLHTDLIAGLPGEDLASFAASFDRLAALDPHEIQVGILKRLRGAPIDRHTLAFGCRYNPHPPYNLLCSDALDFATLRRLERFARYWDLIGNSGRFVQTRPLLLADTPFQRFMKLSDWLFATTGQTHEFALRRLFDLLYRGLTEALQVDAAMARQALAADYQASGAKGCPAFLQADSSASVEPVKSSRTAAVIVAPERQARRQPLPHRKTVPASNASG
;
A
#
# COMPACT_ATOMS: atom_id res chain seq x y z
N CYS A 1 -11.32 -6.18 -16.95
CA CYS A 1 -12.13 -6.20 -15.71
C CYS A 1 -13.29 -5.22 -15.84
N GLU A 2 -14.51 -5.64 -15.52
CA GLU A 2 -15.75 -4.94 -15.88
C GLU A 2 -16.02 -3.65 -15.12
N PHE A 3 -15.39 -3.45 -13.96
CA PHE A 3 -15.48 -2.21 -13.17
C PHE A 3 -14.65 -1.05 -13.76
N CYS A 4 -13.85 -1.31 -14.79
CA CYS A 4 -12.95 -0.34 -15.39
C CYS A 4 -13.38 0.03 -16.82
N LEU A 5 -13.24 1.30 -17.19
CA LEU A 5 -13.50 1.78 -18.56
C LEU A 5 -12.59 1.12 -19.60
N SER A 6 -11.42 0.65 -19.19
CA SER A 6 -10.48 -0.11 -20.01
C SER A 6 -11.08 -1.42 -20.55
N ALA A 7 -12.20 -1.91 -19.99
CA ALA A 7 -12.88 -3.08 -20.52
C ALA A 7 -13.56 -2.83 -21.89
N LEU A 8 -13.74 -1.57 -22.29
CA LEU A 8 -14.34 -1.20 -23.56
C LEU A 8 -13.38 -1.42 -24.74
N ASP A 9 -12.07 -1.24 -24.51
CA ASP A 9 -11.04 -1.41 -25.53
C ASP A 9 -10.37 -2.78 -25.41
N ARG A 10 -10.27 -3.50 -26.53
CA ARG A 10 -9.62 -4.83 -26.59
C ARG A 10 -8.20 -4.80 -27.13
N LYS A 11 -7.73 -3.65 -27.61
CA LYS A 11 -6.41 -3.49 -28.24
C LYS A 11 -5.56 -2.54 -27.43
N VAL A 12 -4.30 -2.92 -27.23
CA VAL A 12 -3.26 -2.03 -26.71
C VAL A 12 -2.59 -1.36 -27.91
N TRP A 13 -2.46 -0.04 -27.88
CA TRP A 13 -1.73 0.71 -28.89
C TRP A 13 -0.38 1.13 -28.31
N SER A 14 0.70 0.63 -28.92
CA SER A 14 2.06 0.91 -28.48
C SER A 14 2.68 2.02 -29.32
N PHE A 15 3.36 2.97 -28.67
CA PHE A 15 4.23 3.89 -29.36
C PHE A 15 5.49 3.18 -29.87
N PRO A 16 6.09 3.62 -30.99
CA PRO A 16 7.40 3.13 -31.42
C PRO A 16 8.44 3.37 -30.32
N LEU A 17 9.16 2.30 -29.94
CA LEU A 17 10.00 2.29 -28.75
C LEU A 17 11.19 3.27 -28.83
N GLU A 18 11.93 3.28 -29.94
CA GLU A 18 13.13 4.12 -30.06
C GLU A 18 12.80 5.64 -30.04
N PRO A 19 11.79 6.14 -30.79
CA PRO A 19 11.33 7.52 -30.61
C PRO A 19 10.89 7.85 -29.18
N PHE A 20 10.18 6.92 -28.52
CA PHE A 20 9.77 7.10 -27.13
C PHE A 20 10.96 7.23 -26.17
N LEU A 21 11.96 6.35 -26.28
CA LEU A 21 13.19 6.42 -25.49
C LEU A 21 13.96 7.73 -25.74
N ALA A 22 13.96 8.23 -26.98
CA ALA A 22 14.58 9.52 -27.30
C ALA A 22 13.87 10.71 -26.62
N GLU A 23 12.54 10.70 -26.53
CA GLU A 23 11.81 11.72 -25.78
C GLU A 23 12.06 11.61 -24.26
N LEU A 24 12.16 10.38 -23.72
CA LEU A 24 12.55 10.17 -22.33
C LEU A 24 13.96 10.72 -22.03
N GLU A 25 14.91 10.52 -22.94
CA GLU A 25 16.26 11.08 -22.83
C GLU A 25 16.23 12.61 -22.75
N ARG A 26 15.46 13.28 -23.61
CA ARG A 26 15.32 14.75 -23.57
C ARG A 26 14.78 15.23 -22.23
N LEU A 27 13.79 14.55 -21.66
CA LEU A 27 13.25 14.88 -20.34
C LEU A 27 14.29 14.66 -19.24
N TYR A 28 15.02 13.54 -19.30
CA TYR A 28 16.06 13.20 -18.34
C TYR A 28 17.20 14.23 -18.36
N GLN A 29 17.65 14.65 -19.55
CA GLN A 29 18.68 15.70 -19.73
C GLN A 29 18.23 17.07 -19.21
N ARG A 30 16.93 17.35 -19.21
CA ARG A 30 16.34 18.55 -18.60
C ARG A 30 16.23 18.48 -17.07
N GLY A 31 16.70 17.40 -16.46
CA GLY A 31 16.71 17.21 -15.00
C GLY A 31 15.47 16.52 -14.44
N VAL A 32 14.57 15.99 -15.28
CA VAL A 32 13.44 15.20 -14.78
C VAL A 32 13.96 13.90 -14.16
N ARG A 33 13.48 13.58 -12.97
CA ARG A 33 13.81 12.35 -12.24
C ARG A 33 12.59 11.55 -11.79
N HIS A 34 11.41 12.15 -11.84
CA HIS A 34 10.17 11.50 -11.43
C HIS A 34 9.33 11.18 -12.66
N PHE A 35 9.17 9.90 -12.96
CA PHE A 35 8.39 9.41 -14.10
C PHE A 35 7.24 8.55 -13.60
N LYS A 36 6.01 9.00 -13.81
CA LYS A 36 4.80 8.21 -13.57
C LYS A 36 4.22 7.78 -14.91
N PHE A 37 4.28 6.48 -15.18
CA PHE A 37 3.72 5.88 -16.37
C PHE A 37 2.21 5.71 -16.18
N VAL A 38 1.44 6.07 -17.20
CA VAL A 38 -0.02 5.96 -17.20
C VAL A 38 -0.51 4.73 -17.96
N ASP A 39 0.43 3.94 -18.48
CA ASP A 39 0.19 2.63 -19.04
C ASP A 39 -0.46 1.74 -17.99
N ARG A 40 -1.68 1.28 -18.29
CA ARG A 40 -2.50 0.45 -17.39
C ARG A 40 -1.82 -0.85 -16.98
N THR A 41 -0.83 -1.29 -17.74
CA THR A 41 -0.06 -2.49 -17.47
C THR A 41 1.28 -2.39 -18.18
N PHE A 42 2.32 -2.06 -17.43
CA PHE A 42 3.70 -1.94 -17.90
C PHE A 42 4.24 -3.24 -18.53
N ASN A 43 3.85 -4.39 -17.98
CA ASN A 43 4.40 -5.70 -18.33
C ASN A 43 3.64 -6.44 -19.46
N VAL A 44 2.76 -5.77 -20.24
CA VAL A 44 2.13 -6.41 -21.42
C VAL A 44 3.16 -6.72 -22.51
N ASP A 45 4.02 -5.75 -22.82
CA ASP A 45 5.14 -5.94 -23.74
C ASP A 45 6.44 -6.04 -22.93
N VAL A 46 6.84 -7.28 -22.67
CA VAL A 46 8.05 -7.61 -21.89
C VAL A 46 9.31 -7.00 -22.53
N ARG A 47 9.38 -6.91 -23.86
CA ARG A 47 10.55 -6.37 -24.56
C ARG A 47 10.64 -4.86 -24.37
N ALA A 48 9.53 -4.16 -24.56
CA ALA A 48 9.47 -2.71 -24.34
C ALA A 48 9.74 -2.39 -22.87
N GLY A 49 9.09 -3.10 -21.94
CA GLY A 49 9.31 -2.91 -20.50
C GLY A 49 10.75 -3.14 -20.08
N ALA A 50 11.40 -4.20 -20.60
CA ALA A 50 12.81 -4.47 -20.33
C ALA A 50 13.72 -3.33 -20.83
N ARG A 51 13.49 -2.82 -22.04
CA ARG A 51 14.26 -1.70 -22.62
C ARG A 51 14.06 -0.39 -21.85
N ILE A 52 12.85 -0.13 -21.35
CA ILE A 52 12.58 1.04 -20.50
C ILE A 52 13.34 0.93 -19.17
N LEU A 53 13.33 -0.25 -18.53
CA LEU A 53 14.11 -0.46 -17.31
C LEU A 53 15.61 -0.34 -17.57
N ASP A 54 16.12 -0.90 -18.67
CA ASP A 54 17.54 -0.80 -19.04
C ASP A 54 17.95 0.67 -19.27
N PHE A 55 17.11 1.46 -19.95
CA PHE A 55 17.34 2.90 -20.17
C PHE A 55 17.59 3.64 -18.85
N PHE A 56 16.78 3.37 -17.82
CA PHE A 56 16.93 3.98 -16.50
C PHE A 56 18.05 3.36 -15.65
N LEU A 57 18.33 2.06 -15.80
CA LEU A 57 19.44 1.39 -15.10
C LEU A 57 20.80 1.93 -15.55
N GLU A 58 20.95 2.26 -16.83
CA GLU A 58 22.14 2.91 -17.38
C GLU A 58 22.32 4.36 -16.87
N ARG A 59 21.26 4.95 -16.32
CA ARG A 59 21.16 6.35 -15.89
C ARG A 59 20.70 6.45 -14.44
N LEU A 60 21.13 5.51 -13.60
CA LEU A 60 20.76 5.54 -12.19
C LEU A 60 21.27 6.83 -11.54
N ASP A 61 20.34 7.51 -10.90
CA ASP A 61 20.55 8.80 -10.24
C ASP A 61 19.82 8.75 -8.89
N ALA A 62 20.39 9.40 -7.88
CA ALA A 62 19.83 9.37 -6.53
C ALA A 62 18.43 10.02 -6.44
N GLY A 63 18.04 10.88 -7.37
CA GLY A 63 16.69 11.44 -7.43
C GLY A 63 15.69 10.60 -8.21
N LEU A 64 16.12 9.52 -8.88
CA LEU A 64 15.28 8.78 -9.81
C LEU A 64 14.12 8.05 -9.10
N PHE A 65 12.90 8.30 -9.57
CA PHE A 65 11.68 7.67 -9.11
C PHE A 65 10.80 7.28 -10.31
N LEU A 66 10.48 6.00 -10.41
CA LEU A 66 9.62 5.44 -11.46
C LEU A 66 8.39 4.80 -10.84
N HIS A 67 7.22 5.09 -11.40
CA HIS A 67 5.96 4.51 -11.00
C HIS A 67 5.28 3.84 -12.20
N PHE A 68 4.97 2.55 -12.05
CA PHE A 68 4.31 1.72 -13.04
C PHE A 68 3.07 1.00 -12.47
N GLU A 69 2.02 0.82 -13.28
CA GLU A 69 0.97 -0.16 -13.01
C GLU A 69 1.39 -1.55 -13.52
N LEU A 70 1.14 -2.60 -12.75
CA LEU A 70 1.62 -3.95 -13.04
C LEU A 70 0.51 -5.00 -12.84
N ILE A 71 0.40 -5.93 -13.80
CA ILE A 71 -0.44 -7.13 -13.63
C ILE A 71 0.31 -8.14 -12.76
N PRO A 72 -0.27 -8.57 -11.62
CA PRO A 72 0.45 -9.30 -10.57
C PRO A 72 0.96 -10.70 -10.97
N ASP A 73 0.27 -11.40 -11.85
CA ASP A 73 0.54 -12.80 -12.18
C ASP A 73 1.43 -12.99 -13.43
N HIS A 74 1.94 -11.89 -14.01
CA HIS A 74 2.80 -11.91 -15.19
C HIS A 74 4.15 -11.20 -14.96
N LEU A 75 5.05 -11.79 -14.18
CA LEU A 75 6.38 -11.20 -13.94
C LEU A 75 7.50 -12.13 -14.45
N PRO A 76 7.88 -12.04 -15.74
CA PRO A 76 8.92 -12.88 -16.32
C PRO A 76 10.33 -12.56 -15.77
N ASP A 77 11.22 -13.56 -15.79
CA ASP A 77 12.56 -13.47 -15.21
C ASP A 77 13.43 -12.35 -15.81
N ALA A 78 13.21 -12.02 -17.08
CA ALA A 78 13.87 -10.91 -17.76
C ALA A 78 13.56 -9.55 -17.08
N LEU A 79 12.34 -9.36 -16.58
CA LEU A 79 11.99 -8.16 -15.81
C LEU A 79 12.48 -8.28 -14.37
N LYS A 80 12.33 -9.46 -13.74
CA LYS A 80 12.80 -9.70 -12.36
C LYS A 80 14.27 -9.33 -12.18
N SER A 81 15.14 -9.81 -13.07
CA SER A 81 16.58 -9.53 -13.02
C SER A 81 16.92 -8.04 -13.13
N ARG A 82 16.13 -7.25 -13.87
CA ARG A 82 16.28 -5.79 -13.99
C ARG A 82 15.76 -5.07 -12.77
N ILE A 83 14.55 -5.42 -12.32
CA ILE A 83 13.89 -4.82 -11.16
C ILE A 83 14.77 -4.95 -9.91
N ALA A 84 15.39 -6.12 -9.70
CA ALA A 84 16.27 -6.36 -8.56
C ALA A 84 17.54 -5.48 -8.54
N ARG A 85 17.93 -4.88 -9.67
CA ARG A 85 19.10 -3.99 -9.77
C ARG A 85 18.77 -2.55 -9.37
N PHE A 86 17.50 -2.17 -9.28
CA PHE A 86 17.14 -0.82 -8.85
C PHE A 86 17.35 -0.67 -7.33
N PRO A 87 17.90 0.47 -6.88
CA PRO A 87 18.03 0.74 -5.45
C PRO A 87 16.65 0.92 -4.80
N ALA A 88 16.59 0.70 -3.49
CA ALA A 88 15.34 0.82 -2.73
C ALA A 88 14.74 2.23 -2.86
N GLY A 89 13.43 2.29 -3.11
CA GLY A 89 12.70 3.54 -3.31
C GLY A 89 12.76 4.16 -4.71
N ALA A 90 13.54 3.59 -5.64
CA ALA A 90 13.55 4.08 -7.03
C ALA A 90 12.34 3.60 -7.84
N LEU A 91 11.70 2.50 -7.43
CA LEU A 91 10.56 1.90 -8.11
C LEU A 91 9.34 1.84 -7.19
N GLN A 92 8.18 2.22 -7.73
CA GLN A 92 6.86 1.94 -7.17
C GLN A 92 6.03 1.14 -8.18
N PHE A 93 5.43 0.05 -7.73
CA PHE A 93 4.42 -0.69 -8.49
C PHE A 93 3.05 -0.55 -7.86
N GLU A 94 2.08 -0.14 -8.68
CA GLU A 94 0.65 -0.20 -8.39
C GLU A 94 0.09 -1.50 -8.95
N ILE A 95 -0.45 -2.34 -8.07
CA ILE A 95 -0.82 -3.72 -8.36
C ILE A 95 -2.27 -3.93 -7.91
N GLY A 96 -3.19 -3.78 -8.85
CA GLY A 96 -4.60 -3.90 -8.52
C GLY A 96 -5.04 -5.36 -8.40
N ILE A 97 -5.09 -5.95 -7.20
CA ILE A 97 -5.53 -7.34 -6.94
C ILE A 97 -7.05 -7.47 -6.97
N GLN A 98 -7.73 -6.49 -6.39
CA GLN A 98 -9.18 -6.32 -6.27
C GLN A 98 -9.87 -7.32 -5.35
N THR A 99 -9.66 -8.62 -5.56
CA THR A 99 -10.16 -9.70 -4.72
C THR A 99 -9.36 -10.97 -4.99
N PHE A 100 -9.23 -11.85 -4.00
CA PHE A 100 -8.68 -13.20 -4.18
C PHE A 100 -9.78 -14.26 -4.36
N ASN A 101 -11.06 -13.88 -4.34
CA ASN A 101 -12.16 -14.82 -4.57
C ASN A 101 -12.32 -15.13 -6.08
N PRO A 102 -12.03 -16.36 -6.53
CA PRO A 102 -12.09 -16.71 -7.95
C PRO A 102 -13.50 -16.60 -8.55
N VAL A 103 -14.55 -16.80 -7.74
CA VAL A 103 -15.95 -16.65 -8.18
C VAL A 103 -16.24 -15.19 -8.49
N VAL A 104 -15.82 -14.28 -7.61
CA VAL A 104 -15.99 -12.83 -7.79
C VAL A 104 -15.12 -12.33 -8.96
N GLN A 105 -13.88 -12.81 -9.08
CA GLN A 105 -13.00 -12.53 -10.22
C GLN A 105 -13.64 -12.91 -11.55
N ALA A 106 -14.22 -14.10 -11.64
CA ALA A 106 -14.91 -14.57 -12.85
C ALA A 106 -16.11 -13.68 -13.21
N ARG A 107 -16.92 -13.29 -12.21
CA ARG A 107 -18.09 -12.40 -12.42
C ARG A 107 -17.73 -11.05 -13.02
N ILE A 108 -16.58 -10.49 -12.65
CA ILE A 108 -16.11 -9.19 -13.15
C ILE A 108 -15.13 -9.31 -14.32
N SER A 109 -15.03 -10.49 -14.95
CA SER A 109 -14.08 -10.80 -16.02
C SER A 109 -12.65 -10.37 -15.69
N ARG A 110 -12.22 -10.63 -14.45
CA ARG A 110 -10.83 -10.48 -14.02
C ARG A 110 -10.15 -11.83 -14.14
N ARG A 111 -9.23 -11.96 -15.08
CA ARG A 111 -8.38 -13.14 -15.23
C ARG A 111 -7.13 -12.92 -14.39
N GLN A 112 -6.96 -13.72 -13.35
CA GLN A 112 -5.81 -13.66 -12.46
C GLN A 112 -5.51 -15.06 -11.93
N ASN A 113 -4.22 -15.43 -11.89
CA ASN A 113 -3.74 -16.58 -11.15
C ASN A 113 -3.30 -16.12 -9.74
N ASN A 114 -4.09 -16.46 -8.73
CA ASN A 114 -3.84 -16.04 -7.35
C ASN A 114 -2.52 -16.60 -6.79
N ARG A 115 -2.18 -17.86 -7.11
CA ARG A 115 -0.92 -18.46 -6.64
C ARG A 115 0.29 -17.72 -7.21
N LYS A 116 0.29 -17.47 -8.53
CA LYS A 116 1.37 -16.69 -9.18
C LYS A 116 1.45 -15.24 -8.67
N THR A 117 0.30 -14.64 -8.38
CA THR A 117 0.21 -13.31 -7.75
C THR A 117 0.91 -13.31 -6.40
N GLU A 118 0.58 -14.25 -5.53
CA GLU A 118 1.20 -14.41 -4.20
C GLU A 118 2.71 -14.67 -4.32
N GLU A 119 3.14 -15.56 -5.22
CA GLU A 119 4.55 -15.86 -5.52
C GLU A 119 5.32 -14.61 -5.97
N ASN A 120 4.78 -13.84 -6.91
CA ASN A 120 5.44 -12.64 -7.44
C ASN A 120 5.48 -11.50 -6.42
N LEU A 121 4.41 -11.28 -5.66
CA LEU A 121 4.39 -10.28 -4.58
C LEU A 121 5.42 -10.62 -3.50
N THR A 122 5.49 -11.89 -3.11
CA THR A 122 6.49 -12.39 -2.14
C THR A 122 7.90 -12.16 -2.67
N TRP A 123 8.16 -12.51 -3.92
CA TRP A 123 9.46 -12.29 -4.56
C TRP A 123 9.81 -10.80 -4.61
N LEU A 124 8.89 -9.93 -5.04
CA LEU A 124 9.10 -8.48 -5.07
C LEU A 124 9.43 -7.94 -3.68
N ARG A 125 8.70 -8.39 -2.66
CA ARG A 125 8.86 -7.93 -1.29
C ARG A 125 10.18 -8.35 -0.65
N GLN A 126 10.68 -9.54 -0.99
CA GLN A 126 11.87 -10.15 -0.37
C GLN A 126 13.17 -9.90 -1.17
N GLN A 127 13.09 -9.80 -2.49
CA GLN A 127 14.26 -9.78 -3.38
C GLN A 127 14.53 -8.40 -3.98
N THR A 128 13.68 -7.41 -3.70
CA THR A 128 13.78 -6.07 -4.29
C THR A 128 13.47 -4.98 -3.26
N GLY A 129 13.91 -3.75 -3.55
CA GLY A 129 13.54 -2.57 -2.77
C GLY A 129 12.33 -1.81 -3.35
N VAL A 130 11.49 -2.47 -4.17
CA VAL A 130 10.33 -1.86 -4.82
C VAL A 130 9.25 -1.53 -3.79
N TYR A 131 8.68 -0.34 -3.89
CA TYR A 131 7.50 0.03 -3.13
C TYR A 131 6.23 -0.59 -3.75
N LEU A 132 5.52 -1.40 -2.97
CA LEU A 132 4.34 -2.14 -3.44
C LEU A 132 3.07 -1.47 -2.93
N HIS A 133 2.32 -0.86 -3.85
CA HIS A 133 0.98 -0.36 -3.62
C HIS A 133 -0.01 -1.37 -4.21
N THR A 134 -0.87 -1.94 -3.37
CA THR A 134 -1.81 -2.99 -3.80
C THR A 134 -3.25 -2.55 -3.58
N ASP A 135 -4.16 -2.88 -4.50
CA ASP A 135 -5.58 -2.50 -4.37
C ASP A 135 -6.49 -3.68 -4.07
N LEU A 136 -7.46 -3.47 -3.19
CA LEU A 136 -8.65 -4.30 -2.99
C LEU A 136 -9.90 -3.46 -3.19
N ILE A 137 -10.96 -4.06 -3.75
CA ILE A 137 -12.26 -3.41 -3.91
C ILE A 137 -13.29 -4.20 -3.13
N ALA A 138 -13.92 -3.56 -2.14
CA ALA A 138 -15.08 -4.11 -1.45
C ALA A 138 -16.37 -3.82 -2.22
N GLY A 139 -17.33 -4.74 -2.15
CA GLY A 139 -18.64 -4.60 -2.78
C GLY A 139 -18.68 -5.03 -4.23
N LEU A 140 -17.77 -5.89 -4.67
CA LEU A 140 -17.87 -6.52 -5.99
C LEU A 140 -19.14 -7.40 -6.09
N PRO A 141 -19.70 -7.63 -7.30
CA PRO A 141 -20.94 -8.36 -7.47
C PRO A 141 -20.97 -9.74 -6.78
N GLY A 142 -21.86 -9.86 -5.79
CA GLY A 142 -22.06 -11.06 -4.98
C GLY A 142 -20.89 -11.42 -4.06
N GLU A 143 -20.03 -10.46 -3.71
CA GLU A 143 -19.01 -10.60 -2.69
C GLU A 143 -19.56 -10.16 -1.32
N ASP A 144 -19.51 -11.06 -0.35
CA ASP A 144 -19.88 -10.78 1.03
C ASP A 144 -18.69 -10.30 1.88
N LEU A 145 -18.97 -9.92 3.13
CA LEU A 145 -17.96 -9.39 4.04
C LEU A 145 -16.87 -10.43 4.37
N ALA A 146 -17.23 -11.71 4.48
CA ALA A 146 -16.30 -12.78 4.83
C ALA A 146 -15.32 -13.05 3.68
N SER A 147 -15.78 -13.04 2.43
CA SER A 147 -14.96 -13.14 1.23
C SER A 147 -13.98 -11.97 1.11
N PHE A 148 -14.45 -10.74 1.37
CA PHE A 148 -13.59 -9.56 1.38
C PHE A 148 -12.53 -9.65 2.49
N ALA A 149 -12.94 -10.04 3.71
CA ALA A 149 -12.05 -10.24 4.85
C ALA A 149 -10.94 -11.24 4.55
N ALA A 150 -11.29 -12.40 3.97
CA ALA A 150 -10.32 -13.41 3.56
C ALA A 150 -9.33 -12.88 2.51
N SER A 151 -9.79 -12.05 1.56
CA SER A 151 -8.90 -11.42 0.58
C SER A 151 -7.95 -10.40 1.23
N PHE A 152 -8.46 -9.62 2.19
CA PHE A 152 -7.65 -8.67 2.95
C PHE A 152 -6.58 -9.39 3.79
N ASP A 153 -6.96 -10.42 4.53
CA ASP A 153 -6.03 -11.17 5.40
C ASP A 153 -4.93 -11.85 4.59
N ARG A 154 -5.28 -12.45 3.45
CA ARG A 154 -4.30 -13.02 2.51
C ARG A 154 -3.33 -11.95 2.00
N LEU A 155 -3.82 -10.79 1.59
CA LEU A 155 -2.96 -9.71 1.12
C LEU A 155 -2.08 -9.12 2.23
N ALA A 156 -2.63 -8.96 3.44
CA ALA A 156 -1.91 -8.46 4.60
C ALA A 156 -0.74 -9.38 4.99
N ALA A 157 -0.92 -10.70 4.86
CA ALA A 157 0.14 -11.69 5.09
C ALA A 157 1.30 -11.61 4.09
N LEU A 158 1.07 -11.10 2.87
CA LEU A 158 2.13 -10.85 1.87
C LEU A 158 2.95 -9.59 2.17
N ASP A 159 2.58 -8.83 3.19
CA ASP A 159 3.24 -7.60 3.64
C ASP A 159 3.56 -6.57 2.54
N PRO A 160 2.59 -6.18 1.66
CA PRO A 160 2.81 -5.06 0.77
C PRO A 160 3.00 -3.76 1.57
N HIS A 161 3.59 -2.75 0.95
CA HIS A 161 3.84 -1.48 1.61
C HIS A 161 2.54 -0.71 1.84
N GLU A 162 1.59 -0.80 0.90
CA GLU A 162 0.24 -0.26 1.03
C GLU A 162 -0.81 -1.25 0.54
N ILE A 163 -1.93 -1.27 1.24
CA ILE A 163 -3.18 -1.89 0.78
C ILE A 163 -4.21 -0.77 0.69
N GLN A 164 -4.55 -0.38 -0.54
CA GLN A 164 -5.63 0.56 -0.79
C GLN A 164 -6.95 -0.20 -0.84
N VAL A 165 -7.86 0.14 0.07
CA VAL A 165 -9.20 -0.44 0.11
C VAL A 165 -10.18 0.55 -0.52
N GLY A 166 -10.64 0.24 -1.72
CA GLY A 166 -11.70 0.97 -2.41
C GLY A 166 -13.07 0.37 -2.16
N ILE A 167 -14.12 1.20 -2.21
CA ILE A 167 -15.49 0.72 -2.40
C ILE A 167 -15.79 0.72 -3.89
N LEU A 168 -16.48 -0.32 -4.38
CA LEU A 168 -16.89 -0.40 -5.77
C LEU A 168 -17.59 0.89 -6.21
N LYS A 169 -17.15 1.43 -7.35
CA LYS A 169 -17.76 2.59 -8.00
C LYS A 169 -18.34 2.16 -9.33
N ARG A 170 -19.53 2.69 -9.65
CA ARG A 170 -20.12 2.53 -10.97
C ARG A 170 -19.65 3.66 -11.88
N LEU A 171 -18.58 3.41 -12.63
CA LEU A 171 -18.14 4.32 -13.67
C LEU A 171 -19.12 4.27 -14.84
N ARG A 172 -19.56 5.44 -15.32
CA ARG A 172 -20.46 5.55 -16.47
C ARG A 172 -19.82 4.91 -17.70
N GLY A 173 -20.48 3.93 -18.30
CA GLY A 173 -19.99 3.19 -19.47
C GLY A 173 -19.17 1.94 -19.14
N ALA A 174 -18.77 1.71 -17.88
CA ALA A 174 -18.10 0.47 -17.52
C ALA A 174 -19.09 -0.72 -17.49
N PRO A 175 -18.71 -1.92 -17.99
CA PRO A 175 -19.61 -3.07 -18.05
C PRO A 175 -20.19 -3.54 -16.71
N ILE A 176 -19.63 -3.12 -15.57
CA ILE A 176 -20.11 -3.47 -14.23
C ILE A 176 -21.58 -3.14 -14.00
N ASP A 177 -22.14 -2.16 -14.73
CA ASP A 177 -23.55 -1.77 -14.63
C ASP A 177 -24.52 -2.94 -14.92
N ARG A 178 -24.11 -3.92 -15.74
CA ARG A 178 -24.93 -5.10 -16.05
C ARG A 178 -25.26 -5.99 -14.84
N HIS A 179 -24.46 -5.88 -13.77
CA HIS A 179 -24.65 -6.64 -12.53
C HIS A 179 -25.60 -5.94 -11.55
N THR A 180 -26.00 -4.70 -11.83
CA THR A 180 -26.75 -3.85 -10.88
C THR A 180 -28.04 -4.52 -10.40
N LEU A 181 -28.87 -4.98 -11.33
CA LEU A 181 -30.16 -5.60 -10.98
C LEU A 181 -29.99 -7.00 -10.38
N ALA A 182 -29.09 -7.81 -10.96
CA ALA A 182 -28.93 -9.22 -10.58
C ALA A 182 -28.33 -9.44 -9.18
N PHE A 183 -27.64 -8.43 -8.63
CA PHE A 183 -27.02 -8.47 -7.30
C PHE A 183 -27.52 -7.36 -6.37
N GLY A 184 -28.67 -6.76 -6.72
CA GLY A 184 -29.32 -5.73 -5.91
C GLY A 184 -28.43 -4.51 -5.62
N CYS A 185 -27.46 -4.21 -6.48
CA CYS A 185 -26.51 -3.12 -6.25
C CYS A 185 -27.23 -1.77 -6.34
N ARG A 186 -27.10 -0.95 -5.31
CA ARG A 186 -27.58 0.43 -5.29
C ARG A 186 -26.38 1.36 -5.18
N TYR A 187 -26.28 2.32 -6.09
CA TYR A 187 -25.15 3.25 -6.14
C TYR A 187 -25.59 4.65 -5.78
N ASN A 188 -24.64 5.48 -5.33
CA ASN A 188 -24.86 6.90 -5.15
C ASN A 188 -25.25 7.55 -6.50
N PRO A 189 -26.33 8.35 -6.57
CA PRO A 189 -26.71 9.05 -7.80
C PRO A 189 -25.73 10.16 -8.19
N HIS A 190 -24.89 10.62 -7.25
CA HIS A 190 -23.88 11.64 -7.48
C HIS A 190 -22.46 11.05 -7.47
N PRO A 191 -21.50 11.69 -8.16
CA PRO A 191 -20.09 11.33 -8.05
C PRO A 191 -19.65 11.26 -6.57
N PRO A 192 -18.85 10.26 -6.18
CA PRO A 192 -18.07 9.36 -7.03
C PRO A 192 -18.80 8.05 -7.42
N TYR A 193 -20.13 7.99 -7.34
CA TYR A 193 -20.94 6.82 -7.72
C TYR A 193 -20.57 5.52 -6.99
N ASN A 194 -20.18 5.63 -5.72
CA ASN A 194 -19.85 4.49 -4.86
C ASN A 194 -21.08 3.63 -4.58
N LEU A 195 -20.86 2.33 -4.37
CA LEU A 195 -21.87 1.38 -3.92
C LEU A 195 -22.38 1.77 -2.53
N LEU A 196 -23.70 1.83 -2.39
CA LEU A 196 -24.40 2.07 -1.14
C LEU A 196 -24.81 0.76 -0.46
N CYS A 197 -25.29 -0.23 -1.22
CA CYS A 197 -25.61 -1.58 -0.75
C CYS A 197 -25.72 -2.57 -1.93
N SER A 198 -25.70 -3.86 -1.63
CA SER A 198 -26.01 -4.98 -2.52
C SER A 198 -26.76 -6.06 -1.75
N ASP A 199 -27.17 -7.14 -2.42
CA ASP A 199 -27.79 -8.30 -1.74
C ASP A 199 -26.87 -8.98 -0.73
N ALA A 200 -25.55 -8.87 -0.92
CA ALA A 200 -24.53 -9.48 -0.06
C ALA A 200 -23.99 -8.54 1.03
N LEU A 201 -24.17 -7.21 0.88
CA LEU A 201 -23.65 -6.20 1.79
C LEU A 201 -24.66 -5.08 1.97
N ASP A 202 -25.19 -4.98 3.19
CA ASP A 202 -26.11 -3.90 3.55
C ASP A 202 -25.41 -2.53 3.63
N PHE A 203 -26.23 -1.48 3.72
CA PHE A 203 -25.74 -0.10 3.77
C PHE A 203 -24.84 0.14 5.00
N ALA A 204 -25.24 -0.36 6.16
CA ALA A 204 -24.50 -0.16 7.41
C ALA A 204 -23.10 -0.78 7.34
N THR A 205 -22.98 -1.98 6.77
CA THR A 205 -21.73 -2.70 6.59
C THR A 205 -20.82 -1.98 5.60
N LEU A 206 -21.34 -1.46 4.49
CA LEU A 206 -20.53 -0.63 3.57
C LEU A 206 -20.07 0.68 4.20
N ARG A 207 -20.90 1.33 5.04
CA ARG A 207 -20.44 2.50 5.81
C ARG A 207 -19.30 2.13 6.79
N ARG A 208 -19.38 0.95 7.41
CA ARG A 208 -18.30 0.44 8.27
C ARG A 208 -17.02 0.19 7.47
N LEU A 209 -17.12 -0.42 6.29
CA LEU A 209 -15.98 -0.64 5.38
C LEU A 209 -15.35 0.65 4.85
N GLU A 210 -16.14 1.69 4.60
CA GLU A 210 -15.59 3.00 4.24
C GLU A 210 -14.79 3.64 5.37
N ARG A 211 -15.27 3.52 6.62
CA ARG A 211 -14.51 3.96 7.80
C ARG A 211 -13.24 3.13 7.97
N PHE A 212 -13.35 1.81 7.83
CA PHE A 212 -12.21 0.90 7.83
C PHE A 212 -11.14 1.37 6.83
N ALA A 213 -11.51 1.63 5.57
CA ALA A 213 -10.57 2.08 4.54
C ALA A 213 -9.87 3.41 4.91
N ARG A 214 -10.62 4.37 5.47
CA ARG A 214 -10.06 5.65 5.93
C ARG A 214 -9.07 5.48 7.08
N TYR A 215 -9.45 4.76 8.12
CA TYR A 215 -8.54 4.50 9.24
C TYR A 215 -7.34 3.64 8.82
N TRP A 216 -7.54 2.71 7.87
CA TRP A 216 -6.46 1.91 7.31
C TRP A 216 -5.43 2.78 6.60
N ASP A 217 -5.86 3.79 5.83
CA ASP A 217 -4.90 4.73 5.24
C ASP A 217 -4.11 5.52 6.31
N LEU A 218 -4.81 5.99 7.34
CA LEU A 218 -4.22 6.76 8.44
C LEU A 218 -3.25 5.96 9.33
N ILE A 219 -3.50 4.67 9.50
CA ILE A 219 -2.78 3.79 10.44
C ILE A 219 -1.97 2.77 9.65
N GLY A 220 -2.65 1.83 8.98
CA GLY A 220 -2.06 0.70 8.25
C GLY A 220 -1.10 1.11 7.12
N ASN A 221 -1.47 2.07 6.27
CA ASN A 221 -0.65 2.52 5.13
C ASN A 221 0.39 3.59 5.50
N SER A 222 0.20 4.30 6.62
CA SER A 222 1.00 5.48 7.00
C SER A 222 2.53 5.28 7.11
N GLY A 223 2.97 4.05 7.33
CA GLY A 223 4.37 3.71 7.62
C GLY A 223 4.86 4.20 8.99
N ARG A 224 3.98 4.73 9.84
CA ARG A 224 4.35 5.29 11.16
C ARG A 224 4.33 4.28 12.29
N PHE A 225 3.58 3.20 12.14
CA PHE A 225 3.26 2.26 13.21
C PHE A 225 3.90 0.89 12.96
N VAL A 226 5.21 0.88 12.66
CA VAL A 226 5.92 -0.34 12.24
C VAL A 226 5.97 -1.36 13.38
N GLN A 227 6.29 -0.90 14.60
CA GLN A 227 6.38 -1.75 15.78
C GLN A 227 4.99 -2.13 16.33
N THR A 228 4.01 -1.25 16.17
CA THR A 228 2.65 -1.45 16.65
C THR A 228 1.81 -2.33 15.71
N ARG A 229 2.14 -2.36 14.41
CA ARG A 229 1.36 -3.10 13.40
C ARG A 229 1.19 -4.61 13.70
N PRO A 230 2.21 -5.36 14.15
CA PRO A 230 2.01 -6.76 14.57
C PRO A 230 0.94 -6.92 15.67
N LEU A 231 0.89 -6.00 16.64
CA LEU A 231 -0.10 -6.00 17.73
C LEU A 231 -1.50 -5.64 17.22
N LEU A 232 -1.59 -4.76 16.22
CA LEU A 232 -2.85 -4.39 15.59
C LEU A 232 -3.44 -5.57 14.81
N LEU A 233 -2.64 -6.26 14.00
CA LEU A 233 -3.12 -7.22 13.02
C LEU A 233 -3.21 -8.66 13.55
N ALA A 234 -2.23 -9.13 14.32
CA ALA A 234 -2.12 -10.52 14.79
C ALA A 234 -2.54 -11.56 13.71
N ASP A 235 -3.26 -12.61 14.11
CA ASP A 235 -3.67 -13.71 13.20
C ASP A 235 -4.92 -13.39 12.36
N THR A 236 -5.69 -12.37 12.73
CA THR A 236 -6.93 -11.96 12.03
C THR A 236 -6.93 -10.47 11.67
N PRO A 237 -6.07 -10.03 10.73
CA PRO A 237 -5.85 -8.63 10.40
C PRO A 237 -7.13 -7.81 10.16
N PHE A 238 -8.03 -8.32 9.31
CA PHE A 238 -9.27 -7.66 8.94
C PHE A 238 -10.19 -7.49 10.14
N GLN A 239 -10.46 -8.59 10.87
CA GLN A 239 -11.39 -8.57 11.99
C GLN A 239 -10.91 -7.64 13.11
N ARG A 240 -9.61 -7.72 13.45
CA ARG A 240 -9.03 -6.86 14.49
C ARG A 240 -9.04 -5.40 14.08
N PHE A 241 -8.63 -5.10 12.85
CA PHE A 241 -8.64 -3.72 12.38
C PHE A 241 -10.06 -3.16 12.23
N MET A 242 -11.04 -3.98 11.85
CA MET A 242 -12.45 -3.60 11.83
C MET A 242 -12.97 -3.27 13.23
N LYS A 243 -12.62 -4.07 14.24
CA LYS A 243 -12.95 -3.79 15.65
C LYS A 243 -12.36 -2.45 16.12
N LEU A 244 -11.09 -2.18 15.77
CA LEU A 244 -10.44 -0.90 16.07
C LEU A 244 -11.12 0.26 15.34
N SER A 245 -11.44 0.10 14.06
CA SER A 245 -12.15 1.10 13.25
C SER A 245 -13.51 1.46 13.85
N ASP A 246 -14.30 0.46 14.25
CA ASP A 246 -15.59 0.68 14.90
C ASP A 246 -15.43 1.38 16.26
N TRP A 247 -14.46 0.97 17.08
CA TRP A 247 -14.17 1.62 18.36
C TRP A 247 -13.70 3.08 18.19
N LEU A 248 -12.82 3.35 17.22
CA LEU A 248 -12.35 4.71 16.92
C LEU A 248 -13.52 5.62 16.55
N PHE A 249 -14.42 5.14 15.70
CA PHE A 249 -15.57 5.91 15.29
C PHE A 249 -16.56 6.14 16.45
N ALA A 250 -16.84 5.11 17.24
CA ALA A 250 -17.70 5.22 18.42
C ALA A 250 -17.13 6.21 19.47
N THR A 251 -15.81 6.26 19.62
CA THR A 251 -15.12 7.12 20.58
C THR A 251 -14.99 8.56 20.11
N THR A 252 -14.85 8.79 18.81
CA THR A 252 -14.46 10.11 18.28
C THR A 252 -15.51 10.79 17.42
N GLY A 253 -16.43 10.03 16.82
CA GLY A 253 -17.35 10.52 15.78
C GLY A 253 -16.65 11.03 14.50
N GLN A 254 -15.33 10.88 14.40
CA GLN A 254 -14.49 11.49 13.36
C GLN A 254 -13.81 10.42 12.53
N THR A 255 -13.64 10.67 11.23
CA THR A 255 -12.96 9.75 10.29
C THR A 255 -11.69 10.32 9.68
N HIS A 256 -11.32 11.55 10.06
CA HIS A 256 -10.18 12.33 9.58
C HIS A 256 -9.80 13.37 10.64
N GLU A 257 -8.77 14.19 10.38
CA GLU A 257 -8.33 15.30 11.26
C GLU A 257 -7.80 14.89 12.64
N PHE A 258 -7.19 13.70 12.72
CA PHE A 258 -6.43 13.34 13.90
C PHE A 258 -5.06 14.00 13.89
N ALA A 259 -4.87 14.99 14.76
CA ALA A 259 -3.54 15.46 15.11
C ALA A 259 -2.68 14.26 15.55
N LEU A 260 -1.42 14.20 15.10
CA LEU A 260 -0.59 13.01 15.25
C LEU A 260 -0.51 12.51 16.69
N ARG A 261 -0.31 13.40 17.66
CA ARG A 261 -0.27 13.03 19.09
C ARG A 261 -1.57 12.37 19.56
N ARG A 262 -2.72 12.96 19.19
CA ARG A 262 -4.03 12.41 19.49
C ARG A 262 -4.24 11.04 18.83
N LEU A 263 -3.71 10.82 17.63
CA LEU A 263 -3.76 9.51 16.97
C LEU A 263 -3.00 8.44 17.78
N PHE A 264 -1.82 8.77 18.30
CA PHE A 264 -1.06 7.87 19.17
C PHE A 264 -1.80 7.55 20.48
N ASP A 265 -2.39 8.56 21.13
CA ASP A 265 -3.19 8.35 22.34
C ASP A 265 -4.44 7.48 22.07
N LEU A 266 -5.11 7.72 20.95
CA LEU A 266 -6.26 6.91 20.52
C LEU A 266 -5.85 5.48 20.17
N LEU A 267 -4.68 5.27 19.55
CA LEU A 267 -4.17 3.94 19.25
C LEU A 267 -3.81 3.17 20.51
N TYR A 268 -3.18 3.82 21.50
CA TYR A 268 -2.90 3.18 22.78
C TYR A 268 -4.19 2.66 23.43
N ARG A 269 -5.19 3.54 23.54
CA ARG A 269 -6.51 3.17 24.07
C ARG A 269 -7.21 2.11 23.23
N GLY A 270 -7.17 2.21 21.91
CA GLY A 270 -7.76 1.21 21.02
C GLY A 270 -7.11 -0.17 21.15
N LEU A 271 -5.78 -0.22 21.34
CA LEU A 271 -5.06 -1.47 21.58
C LEU A 271 -5.47 -2.11 22.91
N THR A 272 -5.54 -1.35 23.99
CA THR A 272 -5.83 -1.87 25.33
C THR A 272 -7.32 -2.11 25.55
N GLU A 273 -8.18 -1.14 25.22
CA GLU A 273 -9.63 -1.20 25.44
C GLU A 273 -10.33 -2.07 24.38
N ALA A 274 -10.03 -1.88 23.08
CA ALA A 274 -10.75 -2.59 22.02
C ALA A 274 -10.11 -3.93 21.67
N LEU A 275 -8.77 -3.97 21.54
CA LEU A 275 -8.06 -5.17 21.09
C LEU A 275 -7.52 -6.04 22.22
N GLN A 276 -7.65 -5.59 23.48
CA GLN A 276 -7.23 -6.32 24.68
C GLN A 276 -5.74 -6.71 24.64
N VAL A 277 -4.92 -5.85 24.05
CA VAL A 277 -3.46 -5.97 24.06
C VAL A 277 -2.96 -5.52 25.43
N ASP A 278 -1.98 -6.25 25.97
CA ASP A 278 -1.32 -5.87 27.23
C ASP A 278 -0.83 -4.41 27.19
N ALA A 279 -1.08 -3.68 28.26
CA ALA A 279 -0.83 -2.24 28.31
C ALA A 279 0.67 -1.91 28.22
N ALA A 280 1.54 -2.74 28.82
CA ALA A 280 2.99 -2.54 28.75
C ALA A 280 3.51 -2.79 27.32
N MET A 281 3.04 -3.87 26.68
CA MET A 281 3.37 -4.18 25.29
C MET A 281 2.90 -3.08 24.32
N ALA A 282 1.64 -2.64 24.45
CA ALA A 282 1.08 -1.57 23.61
C ALA A 282 1.86 -0.26 23.79
N ARG A 283 2.20 0.09 25.04
CA ARG A 283 2.99 1.29 25.36
C ARG A 283 4.38 1.22 24.74
N GLN A 284 5.08 0.10 24.91
CA GLN A 284 6.44 -0.06 24.38
C GLN A 284 6.48 0.09 22.86
N ALA A 285 5.58 -0.58 22.14
CA ALA A 285 5.52 -0.52 20.69
C ALA A 285 5.21 0.90 20.19
N LEU A 286 4.21 1.56 20.77
CA LEU A 286 3.84 2.93 20.40
C LEU A 286 4.90 3.95 20.79
N ALA A 287 5.63 3.76 21.89
CA ALA A 287 6.74 4.61 22.28
C ALA A 287 7.86 4.58 21.22
N ALA A 288 8.22 3.38 20.76
CA ALA A 288 9.22 3.18 19.71
C ALA A 288 8.78 3.81 18.38
N ASP A 289 7.53 3.60 17.97
CA ASP A 289 6.96 4.23 16.76
C ASP A 289 6.90 5.77 16.88
N TYR A 290 6.57 6.29 18.06
CA TYR A 290 6.50 7.73 18.29
C TYR A 290 7.88 8.37 18.20
N GLN A 291 8.89 7.76 18.82
CA GLN A 291 10.28 8.19 18.73
C GLN A 291 10.78 8.16 17.28
N ALA A 292 10.51 7.07 16.55
CA ALA A 292 10.89 6.93 15.14
C ALA A 292 10.21 7.98 14.23
N SER A 293 9.00 8.43 14.59
CA SER A 293 8.28 9.45 13.82
C SER A 293 8.93 10.84 13.85
N GLY A 294 9.81 11.11 14.83
CA GLY A 294 10.43 12.43 15.03
C GLY A 294 9.48 13.53 15.51
N ALA A 295 8.25 13.17 15.93
CA ALA A 295 7.27 14.11 16.42
C ALA A 295 7.69 14.75 17.75
N LYS A 296 7.47 16.07 17.89
CA LYS A 296 7.75 16.82 19.13
C LYS A 296 6.59 16.70 20.13
N GLY A 297 6.93 16.68 21.42
CA GLY A 297 6.00 16.60 22.55
C GLY A 297 5.83 15.17 23.06
N CYS A 298 5.11 15.00 24.17
CA CYS A 298 4.88 13.70 24.82
C CYS A 298 3.38 13.34 24.76
N PRO A 299 2.97 12.25 24.11
CA PRO A 299 1.60 11.73 24.18
C PRO A 299 1.19 11.42 25.61
N ALA A 300 -0.10 11.52 25.92
CA ALA A 300 -0.63 11.29 27.27
C ALA A 300 -0.30 9.88 27.79
N PHE A 301 -0.34 8.86 26.92
CA PHE A 301 -0.03 7.49 27.31
C PHE A 301 1.42 7.26 27.76
N LEU A 302 2.34 8.17 27.44
CA LEU A 302 3.73 8.14 27.92
C LEU A 302 3.97 8.96 29.19
N GLN A 303 3.03 9.85 29.56
CA GLN A 303 3.16 10.71 30.73
C GLN A 303 2.79 9.99 32.04
N ALA A 304 2.02 8.90 31.96
CA ALA A 304 1.49 8.20 33.14
C ALA A 304 2.55 7.50 34.02
N ASP A 305 3.82 7.39 33.58
CA ASP A 305 4.91 6.75 34.33
C ASP A 305 6.22 7.57 34.32
N SER A 306 6.16 8.91 34.33
CA SER A 306 7.40 9.72 34.38
C SER A 306 8.08 9.63 35.76
N SER A 307 8.75 8.52 36.04
CA SER A 307 9.89 8.39 36.95
C SER A 307 11.16 7.89 36.26
N ALA A 308 11.15 7.69 34.93
CA ALA A 308 12.35 7.35 34.17
C ALA A 308 12.58 8.36 33.03
N SER A 309 13.58 9.21 33.20
CA SER A 309 14.11 10.14 32.21
C SER A 309 14.67 9.40 30.99
N VAL A 310 14.10 9.65 29.81
CA VAL A 310 14.67 9.24 28.52
C VAL A 310 15.46 10.42 27.97
N GLU A 311 16.79 10.30 27.94
CA GLU A 311 17.65 11.28 27.30
C GLU A 311 17.49 11.26 25.77
N PRO A 312 17.49 12.43 25.10
CA PRO A 312 17.40 12.49 23.65
C PRO A 312 18.75 12.16 23.01
N VAL A 313 18.82 11.05 22.28
CA VAL A 313 19.99 10.73 21.43
C VAL A 313 19.94 11.61 20.17
N LYS A 314 20.95 12.46 19.99
CA LYS A 314 21.16 13.28 18.79
C LYS A 314 21.56 12.39 17.61
N SER A 315 20.81 12.42 16.50
CA SER A 315 21.24 11.77 15.25
C SER A 315 21.97 12.75 14.34
N SER A 316 23.21 12.40 13.97
CA SER A 316 24.02 13.10 12.97
C SER A 316 23.63 12.61 11.57
N ARG A 317 23.23 13.52 10.68
CA ARG A 317 22.99 13.23 9.25
C ARG A 317 24.30 13.32 8.47
N THR A 318 24.66 12.24 7.75
CA THR A 318 25.16 12.30 6.36
C THR A 318 25.27 10.91 5.75
N ALA A 319 24.46 10.65 4.73
CA ALA A 319 24.74 9.84 3.55
C ALA A 319 23.66 10.16 2.50
N ALA A 320 24.00 10.15 1.21
CA ALA A 320 23.07 10.48 0.12
C ALA A 320 21.91 9.47 0.10
N VAL A 321 20.72 9.93 0.49
CA VAL A 321 19.48 9.14 0.50
C VAL A 321 18.69 9.51 -0.75
N ILE A 322 18.23 8.49 -1.48
CA ILE A 322 17.28 8.69 -2.57
C ILE A 322 16.04 9.37 -2.01
N VAL A 323 15.64 10.51 -2.58
CA VAL A 323 14.50 11.30 -2.10
C VAL A 323 13.21 10.61 -2.54
N ALA A 324 12.89 9.49 -1.89
CA ALA A 324 11.61 8.81 -2.07
C ALA A 324 10.48 9.69 -1.51
N PRO A 325 9.25 9.60 -2.02
CA PRO A 325 8.09 10.27 -1.45
C PRO A 325 7.99 10.03 0.06
N GLU A 326 7.57 11.03 0.85
CA GLU A 326 7.63 11.00 2.33
C GLU A 326 7.08 9.71 2.96
N ARG A 327 6.02 9.14 2.38
CA ARG A 327 5.38 7.92 2.88
C ARG A 327 6.21 6.66 2.60
N GLN A 328 6.95 6.62 1.49
CA GLN A 328 7.88 5.54 1.18
C GLN A 328 9.13 5.61 2.03
N ALA A 329 9.67 6.82 2.24
CA ALA A 329 10.85 7.04 3.06
C ALA A 329 10.67 6.52 4.50
N ARG A 330 9.44 6.55 5.04
CA ARG A 330 9.11 5.98 6.37
C ARG A 330 9.18 4.46 6.45
N ARG A 331 9.13 3.75 5.32
CA ARG A 331 9.16 2.28 5.26
C ARG A 331 10.50 1.71 4.79
N GLN A 332 11.46 2.56 4.41
CA GLN A 332 12.77 2.10 4.01
C GLN A 332 13.57 1.66 5.26
N PRO A 333 14.26 0.50 5.21
CA PRO A 333 15.22 0.15 6.25
C PRO A 333 16.32 1.22 6.31
N LEU A 334 16.64 1.67 7.53
CA LEU A 334 17.78 2.58 7.75
C LEU A 334 19.05 1.95 7.16
N PRO A 335 19.92 2.71 6.47
CA PRO A 335 21.12 2.14 5.88
C PRO A 335 21.98 1.47 6.96
N HIS A 336 22.32 0.20 6.75
CA HIS A 336 23.28 -0.51 7.59
C HIS A 336 24.58 0.29 7.66
N ARG A 337 24.97 0.69 8.87
CA ARG A 337 26.31 1.20 9.16
C ARG A 337 27.30 0.12 8.73
N LYS A 338 28.10 0.37 7.69
CA LYS A 338 29.31 -0.41 7.42
C LYS A 338 30.20 -0.29 8.66
N THR A 339 30.33 -1.36 9.42
CA THR A 339 31.40 -1.51 10.41
C THR A 339 32.72 -1.55 9.64
N VAL A 340 33.49 -0.47 9.71
CA VAL A 340 34.89 -0.45 9.28
C VAL A 340 35.65 -1.35 10.26
N PRO A 341 36.33 -2.42 9.81
CA PRO A 341 37.20 -3.17 10.70
C PRO A 341 38.37 -2.28 11.10
N ALA A 342 38.62 -2.19 12.41
CA ALA A 342 39.78 -1.50 12.96
C ALA A 342 41.06 -2.12 12.38
N SER A 343 41.84 -1.30 11.68
CA SER A 343 43.22 -1.64 11.33
C SER A 343 44.04 -1.72 12.61
N ASN A 344 44.43 -2.93 13.00
CA ASN A 344 45.48 -3.13 13.99
C ASN A 344 46.81 -2.63 13.41
N ALA A 345 47.31 -1.53 13.96
CA ALA A 345 48.70 -1.15 13.87
C ALA A 345 49.45 -1.85 15.02
N SER A 346 50.24 -2.87 14.70
CA SER A 346 51.33 -3.40 15.53
C SER A 346 52.12 -4.42 14.72
N GLY A 347 53.37 -4.08 14.39
CA GLY A 347 54.32 -4.91 13.64
C GLY A 347 55.18 -4.07 12.73
#